data_AF-A0A1I7JR25-F1
#
_entry.id   AF-A0A1I7JR25-F1
#
_cell.length_a   1.000
_cell.length_b   1.000
_cell.length_c   1.000
_cell.angle_alpha   90.00
_cell.angle_beta   90.00
_cell.angle_gamma   90.00
#
_symmetry.space_group_name_H-M   'P 1'
#
loop_
_entity.id
_entity.type
_entity.pdbx_description
1 polymer ?
#
loop_
_entity_poly.entity_id
_entity_poly.type
_entity_poly.pdbx_seq_one_letter_code
_entity_poly.pdbx_strand_id
1 'polypeptide(L)' 'MPEKSNAREKLDGAIAQERQAQREARYIYQKLTAKMWAYQTGKGPAPTNEDFEAWSQAVEQRVKVRQLGIRVDGEPAA' A
#
# COMPACT_ATOMS: atom_id res chain seq x y z
N MET A 1 -10.86 -35.97 3.52
CA MET A 1 -11.25 -34.59 3.15
C MET A 1 -10.02 -33.68 3.22
N PRO A 2 -9.35 -33.36 2.10
CA PRO A 2 -8.13 -32.53 2.08
C PRO A 2 -8.34 -31.08 1.61
N GLU A 3 -9.48 -30.73 1.00
CA GLU A 3 -9.68 -29.42 0.35
C GLU A 3 -9.68 -28.21 1.32
N LYS A 4 -10.11 -28.41 2.57
CA LYS A 4 -10.21 -27.32 3.56
C LYS A 4 -8.83 -26.79 3.99
N SER A 5 -7.77 -27.59 3.90
CA SER A 5 -6.42 -27.17 4.30
C SER A 5 -5.80 -26.24 3.27
N ASN A 6 -5.99 -26.54 1.98
CA ASN A 6 -5.46 -25.74 0.86
C ASN A 6 -6.12 -24.35 0.76
N ALA A 7 -7.43 -24.27 1.07
CA ALA A 7 -8.15 -22.99 1.08
C ALA A 7 -7.66 -22.04 2.19
N ARG A 8 -7.37 -22.56 3.39
CA ARG A 8 -6.87 -21.76 4.52
C ARG A 8 -5.46 -21.23 4.27
N GLU A 9 -4.58 -22.09 3.77
CA GLU A 9 -3.19 -21.71 3.47
C GLU A 9 -3.11 -20.64 2.37
N LYS A 10 -4.00 -20.71 1.37
CA LYS A 10 -4.16 -19.65 0.36
C LYS A 10 -4.66 -18.33 0.94
N LEU A 11 -5.62 -18.39 1.87
CA LEU A 11 -6.13 -17.19 2.55
C LEU A 11 -5.05 -16.54 3.41
N ASP A 12 -4.30 -17.32 4.20
CA ASP A 12 -3.21 -16.81 5.02
C ASP A 12 -2.10 -16.18 4.18
N GLY A 13 -1.76 -16.81 3.04
CA GLY A 13 -0.83 -16.24 2.06
C GLY A 13 -1.31 -14.91 1.47
N ALA A 14 -2.59 -14.82 1.11
CA ALA A 14 -3.19 -13.58 0.58
C ALA A 14 -3.20 -12.46 1.64
N ILE A 15 -3.54 -12.77 2.90
CA ILE A 15 -3.52 -11.82 4.02
C ILE A 15 -2.11 -11.33 4.28
N ALA A 16 -1.10 -12.22 4.24
CA ALA A 16 0.30 -11.83 4.42
C ALA A 16 0.77 -10.90 3.31
N GLN A 17 0.40 -11.20 2.06
CA GLN A 17 0.73 -10.37 0.90
C GLN A 17 0.09 -8.99 0.98
N GLU A 18 -1.18 -8.91 1.40
CA GLU A 18 -1.87 -7.63 1.58
C GLU A 18 -1.24 -6.79 2.70
N ARG A 19 -0.89 -7.41 3.84
CA ARG A 19 -0.19 -6.72 4.93
C ARG A 19 1.17 -6.20 4.49
N GLN A 20 1.89 -6.96 3.68
CA GLN A 20 3.18 -6.53 3.15
C GLN A 20 3.01 -5.33 2.19
N ALA A 21 2.06 -5.41 1.26
CA ALA A 21 1.74 -4.32 0.34
C ALA A 21 1.32 -3.04 1.09
N GLN A 22 0.53 -3.17 2.16
CA GLN A 22 0.15 -2.03 3.01
C GLN A 22 1.35 -1.39 3.71
N ARG A 23 2.31 -2.20 4.19
CA ARG A 23 3.54 -1.70 4.83
C ARG A 23 4.42 -0.96 3.84
N GLU A 24 4.60 -1.52 2.65
CA GLU A 24 5.40 -0.90 1.58
C GLU A 24 4.78 0.43 1.11
N ALA A 25 3.46 0.46 0.90
CA ALA A 25 2.76 1.69 0.55
C ALA A 25 2.90 2.77 1.63
N ARG A 26 2.79 2.40 2.91
CA ARG A 26 2.99 3.32 4.04
C ARG A 26 4.42 3.85 4.08
N TYR A 27 5.41 3.00 3.82
CA TYR A 27 6.81 3.39 3.77
C TYR A 27 7.08 4.40 2.65
N ILE A 28 6.57 4.14 1.44
CA ILE A 28 6.71 5.05 0.28
C ILE A 28 6.09 6.41 0.61
N TYR A 29 4.88 6.42 1.19
CA TYR A 29 4.21 7.65 1.60
C TYR A 29 5.03 8.45 2.64
N GLN A 30 5.55 7.78 3.67
CA GLN A 30 6.37 8.42 4.70
C GLN A 30 7.65 9.02 4.12
N LYS A 31 8.31 8.31 3.20
CA LYS A 31 9.52 8.76 2.52
C LYS A 31 9.27 10.01 1.68
N LEU A 32 8.20 10.01 0.86
CA LEU A 32 7.82 11.18 0.07
C LEU A 32 7.43 12.37 0.95
N THR A 33 6.66 12.13 2.02
CA THR A 33 6.26 13.18 2.97
C THR A 33 7.48 13.82 3.64
N ALA A 34 8.45 13.01 4.08
CA ALA A 34 9.67 13.51 4.67
C ALA A 34 10.49 14.36 3.68
N LYS A 35 10.57 13.94 2.41
CA LYS A 35 11.24 14.72 1.35
C LYS A 35 10.52 16.05 1.07
N MET A 36 9.19 16.04 0.97
CA MET A 36 8.40 17.27 0.79
C MET A 36 8.62 18.24 1.97
N TRP A 37 8.61 17.73 3.20
CA TRP A 37 8.86 18.54 4.39
C TRP A 37 10.28 19.12 4.40
N ALA A 38 11.29 18.31 4.07
CA ALA A 38 12.68 18.77 3.98
C ALA A 38 12.83 19.87 2.92
N TYR A 39 12.20 19.72 1.75
CA TYR A 39 12.19 20.74 0.71
C TYR A 39 11.51 22.04 1.16
N GLN A 40 10.30 21.93 1.73
CA GLN A 40 9.52 23.09 2.22
C GLN A 40 10.24 23.86 3.33
N THR A 41 11.03 23.17 4.15
CA THR A 41 11.81 23.78 5.24
C THR A 41 13.22 24.19 4.83
N GLY A 42 13.59 24.05 3.54
CA GLY A 42 14.92 24.38 3.02
C GLY A 42 16.04 23.46 3.51
N LYS A 43 15.70 22.30 4.09
CA LYS A 43 16.64 21.33 4.68
C LYS A 43 17.04 20.20 3.74
N GLY A 44 16.50 20.16 2.52
CA GLY A 44 16.79 19.10 1.56
C GLY A 44 16.38 19.43 0.13
N PRO A 45 16.80 18.60 -0.83
CA PRO A 45 16.43 18.76 -2.23
C PRO A 45 14.93 18.51 -2.43
N ALA A 46 14.39 19.05 -3.53
CA ALA A 46 13.04 18.74 -3.97
C ALA A 46 12.88 17.22 -4.20
N PRO A 47 11.69 16.63 -3.93
CA PRO A 47 11.42 15.26 -4.31
C PRO A 47 11.58 15.08 -5.82
N THR A 48 12.08 13.92 -6.25
CA THR A 48 12.27 13.62 -7.68
C THR A 48 10.99 13.10 -8.31
N ASN A 49 10.92 13.11 -9.65
CA ASN A 49 9.81 12.48 -10.37
C ASN A 49 9.65 11.00 -10.02
N GLU A 50 10.76 10.29 -9.78
CA GLU A 50 10.74 8.88 -9.35
C GLU A 50 10.07 8.71 -7.97
N ASP A 51 10.23 9.66 -7.04
CA ASP A 51 9.56 9.60 -5.74
C ASP A 51 8.04 9.71 -5.90
N PHE A 52 7.58 10.56 -6.82
CA PHE A 52 6.15 10.71 -7.13
C PHE A 52 5.61 9.51 -7.91
N GLU A 53 6.40 8.95 -8.82
CA GLU A 53 6.03 7.76 -9.59
C GLU A 53 5.85 6.54 -8.66
N ALA A 54 6.79 6.33 -7.73
CA ALA A 54 6.68 5.28 -6.71
C ALA A 54 5.43 5.45 -5.83
N TRP A 55 5.10 6.68 -5.45
CA TRP A 55 3.86 6.97 -4.72
C TRP A 55 2.62 6.72 -5.57
N SER A 56 2.61 7.15 -6.83
CA SER A 56 1.49 6.95 -7.76
C SER A 56 1.20 5.47 -7.97
N GLN A 57 2.24 4.67 -8.18
CA GLN A 57 2.11 3.22 -8.34
C GLN A 57 1.53 2.56 -7.07
N ALA A 58 1.99 2.96 -5.89
CA ALA A 58 1.45 2.44 -4.62
C ALA A 58 -0.02 2.83 -4.40
N VAL A 59 -0.42 4.04 -4.80
CA VAL A 59 -1.82 4.50 -4.73
C VAL A 59 -2.69 3.77 -5.75
N GLU A 60 -2.23 3.63 -6.99
CA GLU A 60 -2.97 2.91 -8.04
C GLU A 60 -3.22 1.45 -7.66
N GLN A 61 -2.23 0.76 -7.09
CA GLN A 61 -2.44 -0.61 -6.62
C GLN A 61 -3.52 -0.66 -5.54
N ARG A 62 -3.51 0.28 -4.58
CA ARG A 62 -4.56 0.38 -3.56
C ARG A 62 -5.95 0.66 -4.14
N VAL A 63 -6.03 1.57 -5.11
CA VAL A 63 -7.30 1.91 -5.77
C VAL A 63 -7.81 0.71 -6.57
N LYS A 64 -6.95 0.01 -7.30
CA LYS A 64 -7.30 -1.21 -8.05
C LYS A 64 -7.84 -2.29 -7.10
N VAL A 65 -7.20 -2.53 -5.94
CA VAL A 65 -7.72 -3.47 -4.93
C VAL A 65 -9.11 -3.05 -4.43
N ARG A 66 -9.32 -1.76 -4.13
CA ARG A 66 -10.61 -1.24 -3.68
C ARG A 66 -11.70 -1.33 -4.76
N GLN A 67 -11.37 -1.05 -6.01
CA GLN A 67 -12.29 -1.09 -7.16
C GLN A 67 -12.69 -2.51 -7.56
N LEU A 68 -11.80 -3.49 -7.38
CA LEU A 68 -12.08 -4.91 -7.63
C LEU A 68 -13.06 -5.52 -6.61
N GLY A 69 -13.63 -4.73 -5.70
CA GLY A 69 -14.62 -5.21 -4.73
C GLY A 69 -14.04 -6.15 -3.67
N ILE A 70 -12.72 -6.27 -3.61
CA ILE A 70 -12.02 -6.87 -2.47
C ILE A 70 -12.17 -5.86 -1.32
N ARG A 71 -13.31 -5.94 -0.62
CA ARG A 71 -13.47 -5.26 0.66
C ARG A 71 -12.38 -5.83 1.55
N VAL A 72 -11.43 -4.99 1.95
CA VAL A 72 -10.65 -5.25 3.15
C VAL A 72 -11.69 -5.25 4.27
N ASP A 73 -12.08 -6.44 4.74
CA ASP A 73 -13.05 -6.61 5.81
C ASP A 73 -12.65 -5.71 7.00
N GLY A 74 -13.40 -4.62 7.21
CA GLY A 74 -13.13 -3.66 8.28
C GLY A 74 -13.61 -2.21 8.11
N GLU A 75 -13.96 -1.72 6.92
CA GLU A 75 -14.54 -0.36 6.78
C GLU A 75 -16.08 -0.41 6.93
N PRO A 76 -16.68 0.17 7.99
CA PRO A 76 -18.12 0.36 8.06
C PRO A 76 -18.55 1.40 7.01
N ALA A 77 -19.63 1.08 6.28
CA ALA A 77 -20.25 2.00 5.33
C ALA A 77 -20.73 3.26 6.07
N ALA A 78 -20.26 4.43 5.62
CA ALA A 78 -20.84 5.72 5.98
C ALA A 78 -22.08 6.01 5.13
#